data_AF-A0A9J6G8Y9-F1
#
_entry.id   AF-A0A9J6G8Y9-F1
#
_cell.length_a   1.000
_cell.length_b   1.000
_cell.length_c   1.000
_cell.angle_alpha   90.00
_cell.angle_beta   90.00
_cell.angle_gamma   90.00
#
_symmetry.space_group_name_H-M   'P 1'
#
loop_
_entity.id
_entity.type
_entity.pdbx_description
1 polymer ?
#
loop_
_entity_poly.entity_id
_entity_poly.type
_entity_poly.pdbx_seq_one_letter_code
_entity_poly.pdbx_strand_id
1 'polypeptide(L)'
;MRALKSIQSIGKGVTALSDFCAGMNLSHRGLHHKTFQAHLRKVVQVCEDTAAASEADSVRAIKDLYSDLGQPPNNIDVMFDGTWMTRGRLSHIGVGCIIEVYTGLVIDHVVLSNFCLGCAIGPKASDEGYEDWLADHESQRNIDCGAGRMDVEAALIMFKRSLSKNGCGTQP
;
A
#
# COMPACT_ATOMS: atom_id res chain seq x y z
N MET A 1 7.85 -16.83 9.85
CA MET A 1 6.69 -15.92 9.70
C MET A 1 6.09 -15.43 11.02
N ARG A 2 5.81 -16.27 12.03
CA ARG A 2 5.13 -15.82 13.27
C ARG A 2 5.82 -14.63 13.95
N ALA A 3 7.13 -14.71 14.20
CA ALA A 3 7.89 -13.62 14.82
C ALA A 3 7.83 -12.31 14.02
N LEU A 4 7.88 -12.37 12.68
CA LEU A 4 7.75 -11.20 11.82
C LEU A 4 6.35 -10.58 11.94
N LYS A 5 5.28 -11.39 11.88
CA LYS A 5 3.91 -10.92 12.01
C LYS A 5 3.66 -10.27 13.37
N SER A 6 4.17 -10.86 14.46
CA SER A 6 4.06 -10.31 15.82
C SER A 6 4.79 -8.96 15.98
N ILE A 7 5.97 -8.82 15.38
CA ILE A 7 6.73 -7.58 15.43
C ILE A 7 6.09 -6.50 14.54
N GLN A 8 5.52 -6.87 13.41
CA GLN A 8 4.77 -5.95 12.57
C GLN A 8 3.46 -5.47 13.21
N SER A 9 2.74 -6.34 13.93
CA SER A 9 1.48 -5.96 14.57
C SER A 9 1.66 -4.87 15.65
N ILE A 10 2.89 -4.65 16.12
CA ILE A 10 3.23 -3.57 17.06
C ILE A 10 3.96 -2.40 16.36
N GLY A 11 3.96 -2.35 15.03
CA GLY A 11 4.58 -1.28 14.24
C GLY A 11 6.10 -1.26 14.31
N LYS A 12 6.74 -2.42 14.52
CA LYS A 12 8.20 -2.54 14.66
C LYS A 12 8.82 -3.35 13.51
N GLY A 13 10.12 -3.16 13.32
CA GLY A 13 10.91 -3.78 12.25
C GLY A 13 11.96 -4.78 12.74
N VAL A 14 12.86 -5.18 11.85
CA VAL A 14 13.90 -6.20 12.11
C VAL A 14 14.85 -5.86 13.26
N THR A 15 15.13 -4.57 13.49
CA THR A 15 15.98 -4.12 14.60
C THR A 15 15.35 -4.45 15.95
N ALA A 16 14.08 -4.06 16.14
CA ALA A 16 13.34 -4.36 17.36
C ALA A 16 13.17 -5.86 17.60
N LEU A 17 13.03 -6.67 16.55
CA LEU A 17 13.03 -8.12 16.67
C LEU A 17 14.38 -8.64 17.22
N SER A 18 15.48 -8.05 16.77
CA SER A 18 16.83 -8.41 17.23
C SER A 18 17.05 -7.97 18.67
N ASP A 19 16.63 -6.76 19.03
CA ASP A 19 16.70 -6.25 20.41
C ASP A 19 15.89 -7.11 21.36
N PHE A 20 14.68 -7.53 20.95
CA PHE A 20 13.85 -8.45 21.71
C PHE A 20 14.54 -9.80 21.93
N CYS A 21 15.10 -10.41 20.87
CA CYS A 21 15.82 -11.68 20.99
C CYS A 21 17.07 -11.57 21.89
N ALA A 22 17.78 -10.45 21.80
CA ALA A 22 18.96 -10.18 22.62
C ALA A 22 18.58 -9.98 24.10
N GLY A 23 17.54 -9.19 24.38
CA GLY A 23 17.06 -8.95 25.74
C GLY A 23 16.51 -10.20 26.42
N MET A 24 15.93 -11.12 25.65
CA MET A 24 15.44 -12.42 26.14
C MET A 24 16.54 -13.50 26.23
N ASN A 25 17.79 -13.15 25.92
CA ASN A 25 18.93 -14.08 25.86
C ASN A 25 18.67 -15.32 24.97
N LEU A 26 17.90 -15.15 23.90
CA LEU A 26 17.60 -16.23 22.94
C LEU A 26 18.68 -16.32 21.87
N SER A 27 19.07 -15.16 21.34
CA SER A 27 20.10 -15.02 20.32
C SER A 27 20.52 -13.55 20.20
N HIS A 28 21.76 -13.31 19.78
CA HIS A 28 22.24 -11.95 19.48
C HIS A 28 21.58 -11.32 18.24
N ARG A 29 20.90 -12.12 17.40
CA ARG A 29 20.15 -11.66 16.23
C ARG A 29 18.86 -12.42 16.10
N GLY A 30 17.77 -11.70 15.81
CA GLY A 30 16.48 -12.30 15.50
C GLY A 30 16.49 -12.96 14.12
N LEU A 31 16.02 -12.25 13.10
CA LEU A 31 16.12 -12.69 11.71
C LEU A 31 17.21 -11.94 10.97
N HIS A 32 17.92 -12.63 10.08
CA HIS A 32 18.82 -11.97 9.14
C HIS A 32 18.01 -11.01 8.23
N HIS A 33 18.57 -9.83 7.93
CA HIS A 33 17.86 -8.80 7.18
C HIS A 33 17.29 -9.30 5.84
N LYS A 34 18.07 -10.10 5.09
CA LYS A 34 17.61 -10.71 3.82
C LYS A 34 16.38 -11.60 4.02
N THR A 35 16.40 -12.43 5.07
CA THR A 35 15.28 -13.33 5.41
C THR A 35 14.04 -12.53 5.84
N PHE A 36 14.24 -11.48 6.65
CA PHE A 36 13.16 -10.59 7.06
C PHE A 36 12.51 -9.92 5.84
N GLN A 37 13.30 -9.36 4.94
CA GLN A 37 12.81 -8.70 3.73
C GLN A 37 12.10 -9.66 2.76
N ALA A 38 12.65 -10.87 2.57
CA ALA A 38 12.01 -11.88 1.75
C ALA A 38 10.62 -12.28 2.30
N HIS A 39 10.50 -12.44 3.62
CA HIS A 39 9.22 -12.70 4.25
C HIS A 39 8.28 -11.49 4.22
N LEU A 40 8.80 -10.28 4.37
CA LEU A 40 8.02 -9.05 4.30
C LEU A 40 7.32 -8.94 2.94
N ARG A 41 8.05 -9.15 1.83
CA ARG A 41 7.47 -9.14 0.48
C ARG A 41 6.34 -10.15 0.32
N LYS A 42 6.52 -11.36 0.87
CA LYS A 42 5.46 -12.38 0.84
C LYS A 42 4.22 -11.95 1.64
N VAL A 43 4.40 -11.30 2.78
CA VAL A 43 3.28 -10.78 3.57
C VAL A 43 2.54 -9.67 2.83
N VAL A 44 3.28 -8.73 2.24
CA VAL A 44 2.71 -7.63 1.43
C VAL A 44 1.88 -8.21 0.28
N GLN A 45 2.44 -9.15 -0.50
CA GLN A 45 1.71 -9.78 -1.60
C GLN A 45 0.40 -10.42 -1.12
N VAL A 46 0.44 -11.20 -0.04
CA VAL A 46 -0.76 -11.84 0.51
C VAL A 46 -1.79 -10.79 0.98
N CYS A 47 -1.35 -9.69 1.57
CA CYS A 47 -2.24 -8.59 1.95
C CYS A 47 -2.89 -7.93 0.74
N GLU A 48 -2.13 -7.65 -0.32
CA GLU A 48 -2.64 -7.09 -1.58
C GLU A 48 -3.65 -8.03 -2.25
N ASP A 49 -3.33 -9.33 -2.35
CA ASP A 49 -4.22 -10.34 -2.92
C ASP A 49 -5.52 -10.46 -2.13
N THR A 50 -5.43 -10.43 -0.79
CA THR A 50 -6.60 -10.50 0.10
C THR A 50 -7.46 -9.25 -0.03
N ALA A 51 -6.85 -8.06 -0.11
CA ALA A 51 -7.56 -6.81 -0.32
C ALA A 51 -8.29 -6.83 -1.68
N ALA A 52 -7.61 -7.25 -2.75
CA ALA A 52 -8.20 -7.35 -4.08
C ALA A 52 -9.38 -8.34 -4.13
N ALA A 53 -9.28 -9.48 -3.44
CA ALA A 53 -10.38 -10.43 -3.32
C ALA A 53 -11.58 -9.82 -2.56
N SER A 54 -11.32 -9.14 -1.43
CA SER A 54 -12.35 -8.46 -0.64
C SER A 54 -13.05 -7.34 -1.43
N GLU A 55 -12.30 -6.60 -2.25
CA GLU A 55 -12.86 -5.57 -3.14
C GLU A 55 -13.71 -6.19 -4.24
N ALA A 56 -13.27 -7.29 -4.85
CA ALA A 56 -14.04 -7.99 -5.86
C ALA A 56 -15.37 -8.50 -5.28
N ASP A 57 -15.37 -8.96 -4.04
CA ASP A 57 -16.59 -9.38 -3.32
C ASP A 57 -17.51 -8.18 -3.03
N SER A 58 -16.93 -7.06 -2.62
CA SER A 58 -17.65 -5.80 -2.38
C SER A 58 -18.31 -5.27 -3.65
N VAL A 59 -17.57 -5.26 -4.77
CA VAL A 59 -18.10 -4.83 -6.08
C VAL A 59 -19.26 -5.72 -6.53
N ARG A 60 -19.23 -7.03 -6.26
CA ARG A 60 -20.37 -7.92 -6.58
C ARG A 60 -21.60 -7.55 -5.75
N ALA A 61 -21.44 -7.40 -4.43
CA ALA A 61 -22.54 -7.03 -3.54
C ALA A 61 -23.17 -5.67 -3.92
N ILE A 62 -22.33 -4.69 -4.30
CA ILE A 62 -22.80 -3.37 -4.74
C ILE A 62 -23.54 -3.46 -6.08
N LYS A 63 -23.07 -4.25 -7.04
CA LYS A 63 -23.77 -4.43 -8.32
C LYS A 63 -25.16 -5.02 -8.12
N ASP A 64 -25.29 -6.00 -7.21
CA ASP A 64 -26.58 -6.59 -6.88
C ASP A 64 -27.50 -5.54 -6.23
N LEU A 65 -27.01 -4.77 -5.26
CA LEU A 65 -27.77 -3.68 -4.61
C LEU A 65 -28.27 -2.64 -5.63
N TYR A 66 -27.42 -2.14 -6.51
CA TYR A 66 -27.81 -1.12 -7.48
C TYR A 66 -28.76 -1.68 -8.55
N SER A 67 -28.61 -2.95 -8.91
CA SER A 67 -29.57 -3.67 -9.76
C SER A 67 -30.96 -3.72 -9.10
N ASP A 68 -31.04 -4.04 -7.81
CA ASP A 68 -32.30 -4.07 -7.06
C ASP A 68 -32.95 -2.68 -6.93
N LEU A 69 -32.13 -1.62 -6.89
CA LEU A 69 -32.57 -0.22 -6.92
C LEU A 69 -32.97 0.27 -8.33
N GLY A 70 -32.81 -0.56 -9.37
CA GLY A 70 -33.06 -0.18 -10.76
C GLY A 70 -32.08 0.86 -11.29
N GLN A 71 -30.93 1.04 -10.65
CA GLN A 71 -29.87 1.96 -11.03
C GLN A 71 -28.82 1.24 -11.89
N PRO A 72 -28.19 1.92 -12.86
CA PRO A 72 -27.15 1.29 -13.65
C PRO A 72 -25.90 1.09 -12.78
N PRO A 73 -25.22 -0.07 -12.89
CA PRO A 73 -24.08 -0.43 -12.02
C PRO A 73 -22.84 0.44 -12.24
N ASN A 74 -22.87 1.30 -13.25
CA ASN A 74 -21.80 2.25 -13.58
C ASN A 74 -22.08 3.69 -13.12
N ASN A 75 -23.11 3.90 -12.30
CA ASN A 75 -23.41 5.18 -11.70
C ASN A 75 -23.66 4.98 -10.21
N ILE A 76 -22.56 4.89 -9.45
CA ILE A 76 -22.59 4.64 -8.01
C ILE A 76 -22.09 5.86 -7.24
N ASP A 77 -22.68 6.10 -6.06
CA ASP A 77 -22.23 7.16 -5.15
C ASP A 77 -21.04 6.64 -4.34
N VAL A 78 -19.93 7.36 -4.39
CA VAL A 78 -18.69 6.99 -3.71
C VAL A 78 -18.12 8.14 -2.89
N MET A 79 -17.42 7.78 -1.83
CA MET A 79 -16.54 8.66 -1.07
C MET A 79 -15.09 8.19 -1.22
N PHE A 80 -14.16 9.13 -1.19
CA PHE A 80 -12.73 8.85 -1.13
C PHE A 80 -12.24 9.18 0.29
N ASP A 81 -11.43 8.30 0.86
CA ASP A 81 -10.70 8.56 2.10
C ASP A 81 -9.28 8.00 2.03
N GLY A 82 -8.36 8.64 2.76
CA GLY A 82 -6.95 8.34 2.75
C GLY A 82 -6.36 8.24 4.15
N THR A 83 -5.46 7.28 4.35
CA THR A 83 -4.70 7.15 5.61
C THR A 83 -3.20 7.15 5.35
N TRP A 84 -2.47 7.76 6.26
CA TRP A 84 -1.04 8.03 6.14
C TRP A 84 -0.27 7.39 7.29
N MET A 85 0.91 6.83 7.00
CA MET A 85 1.76 6.18 8.01
C MET A 85 2.12 7.13 9.16
N THR A 86 2.36 8.40 8.87
CA THR A 86 2.62 9.43 9.88
C THR A 86 1.63 10.59 9.74
N ARG A 87 1.36 11.26 10.86
CA ARG A 87 0.48 12.44 10.88
C ARG A 87 1.16 13.63 10.20
N GLY A 88 0.36 14.40 9.46
CA GLY A 88 0.78 15.65 8.82
C GLY A 88 1.33 15.46 7.40
N ARG A 89 1.73 16.57 6.77
CA ARG A 89 2.18 16.62 5.36
C ARG A 89 3.61 16.11 5.15
N LEU A 90 4.05 15.13 5.93
CA LEU A 90 5.41 14.54 5.90
C LEU A 90 5.38 13.01 5.77
N SER A 91 4.21 12.39 5.58
CA SER A 91 4.15 10.95 5.37
C SER A 91 4.72 10.56 4.02
N HIS A 92 5.55 9.52 4.02
CA HIS A 92 6.12 8.96 2.81
C HIS A 92 5.30 7.83 2.21
N ILE A 93 4.38 7.28 3.00
CA ILE A 93 3.56 6.12 2.66
C ILE A 93 2.13 6.42 3.05
N GLY A 94 1.19 6.07 2.20
CA GLY A 94 -0.21 5.99 2.58
C GLY A 94 -1.05 5.18 1.63
N VAL A 95 -2.32 5.09 1.98
CA VAL A 95 -3.31 4.29 1.29
C VAL A 95 -4.53 5.16 1.05
N GLY A 96 -4.97 5.25 -0.19
CA GLY A 96 -6.26 5.83 -0.56
C GLY A 96 -7.27 4.72 -0.84
N CYS A 97 -8.52 4.93 -0.47
CA CYS A 97 -9.63 4.00 -0.69
C CYS A 97 -10.82 4.72 -1.34
N ILE A 98 -11.50 4.03 -2.26
CA ILE A 98 -12.84 4.39 -2.72
C ILE A 98 -13.84 3.50 -1.98
N ILE A 99 -14.81 4.14 -1.34
CA ILE A 99 -15.83 3.51 -0.51
C ILE A 99 -17.19 3.85 -1.10
N GLU A 100 -18.05 2.86 -1.31
CA GLU A 100 -19.42 3.08 -1.77
C GLU A 100 -20.29 3.58 -0.60
N VAL A 101 -21.12 4.60 -0.86
CA VAL A 101 -21.78 5.39 0.19
C VAL A 101 -22.85 4.61 0.97
N TYR A 102 -23.65 3.77 0.32
CA TYR A 102 -24.76 3.09 0.98
C TYR A 102 -24.32 1.88 1.82
N THR A 103 -23.34 1.13 1.33
CA THR A 103 -22.85 -0.11 1.94
C THR A 103 -21.66 0.14 2.87
N GLY A 104 -20.93 1.23 2.68
CA GLY A 104 -19.67 1.48 3.37
C GLY A 104 -18.56 0.50 2.97
N LEU A 105 -18.73 -0.24 1.87
CA LEU A 105 -17.75 -1.22 1.40
C LEU A 105 -16.68 -0.56 0.52
N VAL A 106 -15.43 -1.02 0.70
CA VAL A 106 -14.30 -0.59 -0.13
C VAL A 106 -14.34 -1.30 -1.48
N ILE A 107 -14.28 -0.54 -2.57
CA ILE A 107 -14.30 -1.08 -3.94
C ILE A 107 -12.98 -0.93 -4.68
N ASP A 108 -12.10 -0.07 -4.20
CA ASP A 108 -10.76 0.11 -4.75
C ASP A 108 -9.84 0.72 -3.68
N HIS A 109 -8.57 0.31 -3.68
CA HIS A 109 -7.51 0.90 -2.89
C HIS A 109 -6.23 1.11 -3.71
N VAL A 110 -5.44 2.10 -3.32
CA VAL A 110 -4.10 2.31 -3.85
C VAL A 110 -3.13 2.60 -2.72
N VAL A 111 -2.03 1.84 -2.67
CA VAL A 111 -0.92 2.11 -1.77
C VAL A 111 0.08 3.01 -2.50
N LEU A 112 0.37 4.18 -1.95
CA LEU A 112 1.35 5.11 -2.51
C LEU A 112 2.57 5.23 -1.59
N SER A 113 3.74 5.27 -2.22
CA SER A 113 5.03 5.54 -1.59
C SER A 113 5.81 6.52 -2.44
N ASN A 114 6.19 7.66 -1.85
CA ASN A 114 7.08 8.63 -2.49
C ASN A 114 8.54 8.48 -2.02
N PHE A 115 8.83 7.46 -1.20
CA PHE A 115 10.16 7.25 -0.62
C PHE A 115 10.71 5.87 -0.96
N CYS A 116 12.02 5.84 -1.19
CA CYS A 116 12.79 4.61 -1.21
C CYS A 116 14.08 4.85 -0.43
N LEU A 117 14.34 3.99 0.56
CA LEU A 117 15.57 4.08 1.33
C LEU A 117 16.80 3.88 0.45
N GLY A 118 16.72 2.95 -0.53
CA GLY A 118 17.77 2.71 -1.51
C GLY A 118 18.13 3.96 -2.30
N CYS A 119 17.14 4.71 -2.81
CA CYS A 119 17.40 6.00 -3.47
C CYS A 119 17.97 7.05 -2.50
N ALA A 120 17.58 7.03 -1.22
CA ALA A 120 18.01 8.03 -0.26
C ALA A 120 19.47 7.86 0.21
N ILE A 121 19.96 6.62 0.27
CA ILE A 121 21.33 6.30 0.73
C ILE A 121 22.25 5.82 -0.39
N GLY A 122 21.72 5.57 -1.57
CA GLY A 122 22.44 5.07 -2.74
C GLY A 122 23.45 6.08 -3.31
N PRO A 123 24.26 5.65 -4.29
CA PRO A 123 25.18 6.53 -4.99
C PRO A 123 24.42 7.68 -5.66
N LYS A 124 25.07 8.84 -5.75
CA LYS A 124 24.56 9.98 -6.51
C LYS A 124 24.89 9.82 -7.99
N ALA A 125 24.17 10.52 -8.85
CA ALA A 125 24.42 10.53 -10.29
C ALA A 125 25.86 10.96 -10.68
N SER A 126 26.59 11.62 -9.77
CA SER A 126 28.00 11.98 -9.94
C SER A 126 28.99 10.87 -9.60
N ASP A 127 28.54 9.82 -8.92
CA ASP A 127 29.41 8.82 -8.32
C ASP A 127 29.69 7.67 -9.32
N GLU A 128 30.91 7.13 -9.28
CA GLU A 128 31.28 5.98 -10.09
C GLU A 128 30.43 4.75 -9.69
N GLY A 129 29.88 4.06 -10.69
CA GLY A 129 28.97 2.92 -10.47
C GLY A 129 27.50 3.29 -10.24
N TYR A 130 27.11 4.56 -10.37
CA TYR A 130 25.69 4.96 -10.31
C TYR A 130 24.84 4.28 -11.37
N GLU A 131 25.32 4.21 -12.62
CA GLU A 131 24.57 3.59 -13.73
C GLU A 131 24.34 2.09 -13.50
N ASP A 132 25.37 1.38 -13.03
CA ASP A 132 25.27 -0.05 -12.68
C ASP A 132 24.30 -0.26 -11.52
N TRP A 133 24.37 0.59 -10.49
CA TRP A 133 23.44 0.55 -9.37
C TRP A 133 22.00 0.84 -9.82
N LEU A 134 21.81 1.84 -10.68
CA LEU A 134 20.48 2.25 -11.17
C LEU A 134 19.85 1.13 -12.02
N ALA A 135 20.65 0.42 -12.82
CA ALA A 135 20.19 -0.71 -13.63
C ALA A 135 19.66 -1.87 -12.77
N ASP A 136 20.29 -2.13 -11.63
CA ASP A 136 19.88 -3.19 -10.70
C ASP A 136 18.86 -2.72 -9.63
N HIS A 137 18.64 -1.41 -9.49
CA HIS A 137 17.84 -0.86 -8.40
C HIS A 137 16.34 -0.89 -8.68
N GLU A 138 15.63 -1.72 -7.93
CA GLU A 138 14.17 -1.66 -7.83
C GLU A 138 13.73 -0.59 -6.80
N SER A 139 13.32 0.57 -7.32
CA SER A 139 12.78 1.65 -6.49
C SER A 139 11.47 1.24 -5.82
N GLN A 140 11.36 1.55 -4.53
CA GLN A 140 10.12 1.40 -3.75
C GLN A 140 9.17 2.60 -3.91
N ARG A 141 9.58 3.62 -4.68
CA ARG A 141 8.74 4.78 -4.99
C ARG A 141 7.81 4.40 -6.13
N ASN A 142 6.51 4.60 -5.95
CA ASN A 142 5.52 4.42 -7.01
C ASN A 142 4.79 5.72 -7.38
N ILE A 143 5.12 6.82 -6.70
CA ILE A 143 4.63 8.16 -7.03
C ILE A 143 5.75 9.20 -6.87
N ASP A 144 5.79 10.18 -7.78
CA ASP A 144 6.72 11.31 -7.73
C ASP A 144 5.99 12.59 -7.32
N CYS A 145 5.44 12.61 -6.10
CA CYS A 145 4.82 13.79 -5.54
C CYS A 145 5.11 13.93 -4.03
N GLY A 146 5.09 15.17 -3.55
CA GLY A 146 5.20 15.44 -2.12
C GLY A 146 3.96 14.94 -1.36
N ALA A 147 4.13 14.65 -0.07
CA ALA A 147 3.08 14.05 0.78
C ALA A 147 1.72 14.77 0.69
N GLY A 148 1.71 16.10 0.65
CA GLY A 148 0.47 16.88 0.56
C GLY A 148 -0.30 16.73 -0.76
N ARG A 149 0.31 16.16 -1.81
CA ARG A 149 -0.37 15.86 -3.09
C ARG A 149 -0.72 14.38 -3.24
N MET A 150 -0.23 13.49 -2.36
CA MET A 150 -0.45 12.06 -2.51
C MET A 150 -1.94 11.68 -2.42
N ASP A 151 -2.76 12.38 -1.62
CA ASP A 151 -4.24 12.17 -1.59
C ASP A 151 -4.88 12.42 -2.96
N VAL A 152 -4.52 13.53 -3.60
CA VAL A 152 -5.06 13.92 -4.90
C VAL A 152 -4.63 12.93 -5.98
N GLU A 153 -3.35 12.53 -5.97
CA GLU A 153 -2.84 11.52 -6.90
C GLU A 153 -3.50 10.15 -6.68
N ALA A 154 -3.71 9.74 -5.43
CA ALA A 154 -4.39 8.49 -5.10
C ALA A 154 -5.82 8.46 -5.66
N ALA A 155 -6.59 9.53 -5.41
CA ALA A 155 -7.92 9.69 -5.96
C ALA A 155 -7.88 9.63 -7.49
N LEU A 156 -7.04 10.44 -8.15
CA LEU A 156 -6.94 10.47 -9.61
C LEU A 156 -6.60 9.11 -10.21
N ILE A 157 -5.68 8.35 -9.61
CA ILE A 157 -5.33 7.01 -10.08
C ILE A 157 -6.54 6.08 -10.03
N MET A 158 -7.28 6.08 -8.92
CA MET A 158 -8.44 5.20 -8.74
C MET A 158 -9.62 5.60 -9.63
N PHE A 159 -9.96 6.89 -9.70
CA PHE A 159 -11.04 7.39 -10.57
C PHE A 159 -10.74 7.14 -12.06
N LYS A 160 -9.46 7.22 -12.50
CA LYS A 160 -9.09 6.92 -13.89
C LYS A 160 -9.24 5.44 -14.25
N ARG A 161 -9.03 4.53 -13.30
CA ARG A 161 -9.09 3.08 -13.54
C ARG A 161 -10.42 2.43 -13.14
N SER A 162 -11.37 3.18 -12.59
CA SER A 162 -12.63 2.64 -12.05
C SER A 162 -13.42 1.85 -13.08
N LEU A 163 -13.53 2.36 -14.30
CA LEU A 163 -14.21 1.69 -15.42
C LEU A 163 -13.50 0.41 -15.85
N SER A 164 -12.17 0.43 -16.00
CA SER A 164 -11.42 -0.75 -16.45
C SER A 164 -11.25 -1.82 -15.37
N LYS A 165 -11.15 -1.42 -14.09
CA LYS A 165 -11.00 -2.33 -12.96
C LYS A 165 -12.34 -2.94 -12.53
N ASN A 166 -13.36 -2.10 -12.33
CA ASN A 166 -14.60 -2.51 -11.66
C ASN A 166 -15.82 -2.55 -12.60
N GLY A 167 -15.75 -1.89 -13.78
CA GLY A 167 -16.92 -1.68 -14.63
C GLY A 167 -17.96 -0.75 -14.02
N CYS A 168 -17.60 -0.06 -12.92
CA CYS A 168 -18.42 0.92 -12.24
C CYS A 168 -17.85 2.31 -12.56
N GLY A 169 -18.62 3.18 -13.19
CA GLY A 169 -18.25 4.57 -13.39
C GLY A 169 -18.35 5.33 -12.08
N THR A 170 -17.24 5.91 -11.67
CA THR A 170 -17.17 6.82 -10.52
C THR A 170 -16.93 8.21 -11.09
N GLN A 171 -17.94 9.08 -11.07
CA GLN A 171 -17.71 10.49 -11.42
C GLN A 171 -16.94 11.17 -10.27
N PRO A 172 -15.90 11.96 -10.57
CA PRO A 172 -15.17 12.74 -9.57
C PRO A 172 -15.99 13.89 -9.01
#